data_AF-A0A6A5WYT8-F1
#
_entry.id   AF-A0A6A5WYT8-F1
#
_cell.length_a   1.000
_cell.length_b   1.000
_cell.length_c   1.000
_cell.angle_alpha   90.00
_cell.angle_beta   90.00
_cell.angle_gamma   90.00
#
_symmetry.space_group_name_H-M   'P 1'
#
loop_
_entity.id
_entity.type
_entity.pdbx_description
1 polymer ?
#
loop_
_entity_poly.entity_id
_entity_poly.type
_entity_poly.pdbx_seq_one_letter_code
_entity_poly.pdbx_strand_id
1 'polypeptide(L)'
;MDFFLPPSTFTFQSTTAYVWKPSPLSKKPRVSTYGSHNSIAKDAFWASSLAGLNDDDARAAAVEALHSSLAPKPPKALVIIERKPTPPLPIDNGPHPSGSSTMEHGQDLPTHASFERFSSSDSFAWRCDITHALGRYYMAGDKKCCPGCGSHFNGGGRKRVMDFFLPSGYVVRQIAPLHLQDWQAGRKPKTKKGLSTHNQMANLNYWNIIDEQGLDHEDACKLAIQMTDEYLDRQAKSQIKRDEEKAVTADEHHQVDDDDQEEDVDMDAANEAHQPGPLVFSLAPQDDDLDMKDIMDLSDDSGSEESDSGTLSRDPTPDTSSDDETSGSDSE
;
A
#
# COMPACT_ATOMS: atom_id res chain seq x y z
N MET A 1 -18.83 -42.52 14.37
CA MET A 1 -20.15 -42.10 13.82
C MET A 1 -19.88 -40.99 12.81
N ASP A 2 -20.19 -41.20 11.54
CA ASP A 2 -19.98 -40.17 10.51
C ASP A 2 -21.28 -39.39 10.30
N PHE A 3 -21.28 -38.11 10.63
CA PHE A 3 -22.38 -37.20 10.30
C PHE A 3 -21.85 -35.97 9.58
N PHE A 4 -22.62 -35.49 8.61
CA PHE A 4 -22.31 -34.26 7.86
C PHE A 4 -23.03 -33.08 8.50
N LEU A 5 -22.28 -32.06 8.90
CA LEU A 5 -22.82 -30.75 9.26
C LEU A 5 -22.88 -29.86 8.00
N PRO A 6 -23.96 -29.10 7.77
CA PRO A 6 -24.01 -28.12 6.70
C PRO A 6 -22.85 -27.10 6.83
N PRO A 7 -22.30 -26.58 5.71
CA PRO A 7 -21.25 -25.58 5.75
C PRO A 7 -21.65 -24.40 6.63
N SER A 8 -20.73 -23.95 7.49
CA SER A 8 -20.92 -22.80 8.37
C SER A 8 -22.02 -22.93 9.44
N THR A 9 -22.46 -24.15 9.76
CA THR A 9 -23.33 -24.40 10.91
C THR A 9 -22.52 -24.86 12.12
N PHE A 10 -22.89 -24.37 13.31
CA PHE A 10 -22.27 -24.75 14.56
C PHE A 10 -23.37 -25.25 15.50
N THR A 11 -23.23 -26.46 16.01
CA THR A 11 -24.12 -27.01 17.04
C THR A 11 -23.39 -26.96 18.38
N PHE A 12 -23.97 -26.27 19.36
CA PHE A 12 -23.46 -26.28 20.72
C PHE A 12 -23.87 -27.58 21.42
N GLN A 13 -22.91 -28.31 21.96
CA GLN A 13 -23.17 -29.44 22.86
C GLN A 13 -22.91 -28.98 24.29
N SER A 14 -23.95 -28.97 25.13
CA SER A 14 -23.78 -28.63 26.55
C SER A 14 -23.06 -29.78 27.27
N THR A 15 -21.91 -29.51 27.87
CA THR A 15 -21.25 -30.46 28.76
C THR A 15 -21.81 -30.28 30.18
N THR A 16 -22.73 -31.15 30.59
CA THR A 16 -23.34 -31.08 31.93
C THR A 16 -22.35 -31.36 33.07
N ALA A 17 -21.22 -32.00 32.77
CA ALA A 17 -20.23 -32.41 33.76
C ALA A 17 -19.10 -31.38 34.00
N TYR A 18 -18.91 -30.40 33.11
CA TYR A 18 -17.76 -29.51 33.19
C TYR A 18 -18.15 -28.12 33.68
N VAL A 19 -17.75 -27.79 34.91
CA VAL A 19 -17.89 -26.42 35.44
C VAL A 19 -16.76 -25.57 34.88
N TRP A 20 -17.10 -24.62 34.01
CA TRP A 20 -16.14 -23.66 33.47
C TRP A 20 -15.48 -22.86 34.60
N LYS A 21 -14.15 -22.77 34.57
CA LYS A 21 -13.34 -21.99 35.50
C LYS A 21 -12.54 -20.92 34.74
N PRO A 22 -12.72 -19.63 35.04
CA PRO A 22 -11.95 -18.58 34.40
C PRO A 22 -10.49 -18.65 34.82
N SER A 23 -9.58 -18.34 33.89
CA SER A 23 -8.17 -18.11 34.23
C SER A 23 -8.04 -16.88 35.13
N PRO A 24 -6.99 -16.80 35.98
CA PRO A 24 -6.72 -15.64 36.82
C PRO A 24 -6.72 -14.31 36.04
N LEU A 25 -7.10 -13.23 36.72
CA LEU A 25 -7.13 -11.89 36.13
C LEU A 25 -5.73 -11.48 35.67
N SER A 26 -5.58 -11.20 34.37
CA SER A 26 -4.34 -10.67 33.81
C SER A 26 -4.08 -9.27 34.34
N LYS A 27 -2.87 -8.99 34.83
CA LYS A 27 -2.43 -7.64 35.22
C LYS A 27 -2.29 -6.69 34.02
N LYS A 28 -2.12 -7.24 32.82
CA LYS A 28 -1.97 -6.44 31.59
C LYS A 28 -3.33 -6.15 30.99
N PRO A 29 -3.62 -4.90 30.59
CA PRO A 29 -4.83 -4.57 29.86
C PRO A 29 -4.88 -5.35 28.54
N ARG A 30 -6.08 -5.76 28.12
CA ARG A 30 -6.27 -6.52 26.88
C ARG A 30 -6.07 -5.58 25.69
N VAL A 31 -5.26 -6.02 24.71
CA VAL A 31 -4.92 -5.23 23.51
C VAL A 31 -6.02 -5.30 22.44
N SER A 32 -6.79 -6.40 22.41
CA SER A 32 -7.87 -6.58 21.42
C SER A 32 -9.08 -5.73 21.76
N THR A 33 -9.56 -4.96 20.77
CA THR A 33 -10.85 -4.25 20.82
C THR A 33 -12.05 -5.18 20.72
N TYR A 34 -11.87 -6.38 20.14
CA TYR A 34 -12.91 -7.39 20.05
C TYR A 34 -12.74 -8.43 21.15
N GLY A 35 -13.76 -8.58 22.00
CA GLY A 35 -13.80 -9.63 23.01
C GLY A 35 -14.21 -10.96 22.38
N SER A 36 -13.41 -12.01 22.55
CA SER A 36 -13.88 -13.38 22.33
C SER A 36 -14.95 -13.75 23.37
N HIS A 37 -15.80 -14.74 23.08
CA HIS A 37 -16.82 -15.26 24.00
C HIS A 37 -16.27 -15.57 25.40
N ASN A 38 -15.15 -16.29 25.46
CA ASN A 38 -14.47 -16.61 26.72
C ASN A 38 -13.99 -15.35 27.45
N SER A 39 -13.58 -14.34 26.70
CA SER A 39 -13.06 -13.10 27.26
C SER A 39 -14.18 -12.22 27.85
N ILE A 40 -15.34 -12.16 27.19
CA ILE A 40 -16.56 -11.49 27.70
C ILE A 40 -17.02 -12.17 28.99
N ALA A 41 -17.09 -13.50 28.99
CA ALA A 41 -17.45 -14.29 30.18
C ALA A 41 -16.46 -14.06 31.34
N LYS A 42 -15.15 -14.05 31.08
CA LYS A 42 -14.13 -13.76 32.11
C LYS A 42 -14.27 -12.37 32.71
N ASP A 43 -14.50 -11.36 31.87
CA ASP A 43 -14.60 -9.98 32.32
C ASP A 43 -15.81 -9.80 33.25
N ALA A 44 -16.96 -10.39 32.88
CA ALA A 44 -18.17 -10.38 33.70
C ALA A 44 -18.02 -11.20 35.00
N PHE A 45 -17.37 -12.36 34.94
CA PHE A 45 -17.07 -13.17 36.13
C PHE A 45 -16.21 -12.40 37.13
N TRP A 46 -15.07 -11.86 36.67
CA TRP A 46 -14.14 -11.18 37.56
C TRP A 46 -14.71 -9.86 38.09
N ALA A 47 -15.51 -9.14 37.30
CA ALA A 47 -16.24 -7.96 37.80
C ALA A 47 -17.19 -8.32 38.95
N SER A 48 -17.92 -9.43 38.82
CA SER A 48 -18.85 -9.92 39.85
C SER A 48 -18.14 -10.42 41.10
N SER A 49 -17.04 -11.16 40.93
CA SER A 49 -16.20 -11.64 42.03
C SER A 49 -15.55 -10.49 42.81
N LEU A 50 -15.05 -9.45 42.11
CA LEU A 50 -14.52 -8.23 42.73
C LEU A 50 -15.59 -7.43 43.47
N ALA A 51 -16.87 -7.56 43.10
CA ALA A 51 -18.00 -6.98 43.82
C ALA A 51 -18.41 -7.79 45.07
N GLY A 52 -17.74 -8.91 45.37
CA GLY A 52 -17.99 -9.75 46.54
C GLY A 52 -19.10 -10.79 46.37
N LEU A 53 -19.53 -11.05 45.13
CA LEU A 53 -20.46 -12.16 44.84
C LEU A 53 -19.76 -13.51 45.00
N ASN A 54 -20.54 -14.54 45.30
CA ASN A 54 -20.02 -15.91 45.32
C ASN A 54 -19.71 -16.40 43.90
N ASP A 55 -18.94 -17.48 43.83
CA ASP A 55 -18.47 -18.06 42.57
C ASP A 55 -19.61 -18.52 41.64
N ASP A 56 -20.73 -18.99 42.19
CA ASP A 56 -21.89 -19.44 41.42
C ASP A 56 -22.63 -18.27 40.78
N ASP A 57 -22.85 -17.20 41.53
CA ASP A 57 -23.47 -15.95 41.05
C ASP A 57 -22.57 -15.27 40.02
N ALA A 58 -21.25 -15.27 40.22
CA ALA A 58 -20.30 -14.76 39.24
C ALA A 58 -20.29 -15.58 37.93
N ARG A 59 -20.49 -16.91 38.01
CA ARG A 59 -20.70 -17.76 36.82
C ARG A 59 -22.02 -17.44 36.12
N ALA A 60 -23.10 -17.22 36.86
CA ALA A 60 -24.39 -16.84 36.30
C ALA A 60 -24.28 -15.50 35.54
N ALA A 61 -23.60 -14.51 36.11
CA ALA A 61 -23.33 -13.23 35.46
C ALA A 61 -22.48 -13.36 34.18
N ALA A 62 -21.51 -14.28 34.17
CA ALA A 62 -20.70 -14.57 32.98
C ALA A 62 -21.54 -15.17 31.84
N VAL A 63 -22.46 -16.09 32.18
CA VAL A 63 -23.40 -16.69 31.22
C VAL A 63 -24.37 -15.63 30.68
N GLU A 64 -24.91 -14.77 31.54
CA GLU A 64 -25.80 -13.68 31.12
C GLU A 64 -25.10 -12.69 30.17
N ALA A 65 -23.87 -12.28 30.49
CA ALA A 65 -23.07 -11.42 29.61
C ALA A 65 -22.83 -12.07 28.24
N LEU A 66 -22.57 -13.37 28.22
CA LEU A 66 -22.42 -14.12 26.97
C LEU A 66 -23.73 -14.14 26.17
N HIS A 67 -24.87 -14.46 26.80
CA HIS A 67 -26.17 -14.45 26.16
C HIS A 67 -26.53 -13.07 25.59
N SER A 68 -26.25 -11.99 26.32
CA SER A 68 -26.45 -10.63 25.85
C SER A 68 -25.57 -10.31 24.63
N SER A 69 -24.31 -10.76 24.61
CA SER A 69 -23.41 -10.56 23.47
C SER A 69 -23.78 -11.38 22.23
N LEU A 70 -24.37 -12.56 22.43
CA LEU A 70 -24.82 -13.48 21.38
C LEU A 70 -26.25 -13.19 20.91
N ALA A 71 -27.00 -12.37 21.66
CA ALA A 71 -28.33 -11.98 21.27
C ALA A 71 -28.28 -11.37 19.86
N PRO A 72 -29.20 -11.76 18.96
CA PRO A 72 -29.22 -11.20 17.62
C PRO A 72 -29.30 -9.68 17.75
N LYS A 73 -28.31 -8.99 17.18
CA LYS A 73 -28.31 -7.52 17.17
C LYS A 73 -29.67 -7.09 16.64
N PRO A 74 -30.39 -6.19 17.35
CA PRO A 74 -31.69 -5.73 16.88
C PRO A 74 -31.51 -5.31 15.42
N PRO A 75 -32.40 -5.73 14.51
CA PRO A 75 -32.25 -5.45 13.09
C PRO A 75 -31.96 -3.97 12.98
N LYS A 76 -30.77 -3.63 12.46
CA LYS A 76 -30.32 -2.24 12.34
C LYS A 76 -31.47 -1.53 11.66
N ALA A 77 -32.17 -0.66 12.41
CA ALA A 77 -33.39 -0.01 11.95
C ALA A 77 -33.11 0.41 10.53
N LEU A 78 -33.88 -0.12 9.57
CA LEU A 78 -33.63 0.13 8.17
C LEU A 78 -33.65 1.64 8.04
N VAL A 79 -32.46 2.24 8.02
CA VAL A 79 -32.28 3.61 7.62
C VAL A 79 -32.92 3.55 6.26
N ILE A 80 -34.05 4.22 6.11
CA ILE A 80 -34.64 4.45 4.80
C ILE A 80 -33.60 5.33 4.13
N ILE A 81 -32.58 4.67 3.56
CA ILE A 81 -31.64 5.28 2.66
C ILE A 81 -32.57 5.68 1.54
N GLU A 82 -32.95 6.97 1.50
CA GLU A 82 -33.59 7.55 0.34
C GLU A 82 -32.85 6.97 -0.85
N ARG A 83 -33.57 6.20 -1.68
CA ARG A 83 -32.96 5.47 -2.78
C ARG A 83 -32.17 6.49 -3.56
N LYS A 84 -30.84 6.42 -3.48
CA LYS A 84 -29.94 7.31 -4.21
C LYS A 84 -30.50 7.31 -5.63
N PRO A 85 -30.95 8.47 -6.17
CA PRO A 85 -31.70 8.51 -7.41
C PRO A 85 -30.93 7.68 -8.44
N THR A 86 -31.63 6.78 -9.13
CA THR A 86 -31.04 5.89 -10.12
C THR A 86 -30.06 6.71 -10.94
N PRO A 87 -28.76 6.36 -10.96
CA PRO A 87 -27.77 7.18 -11.64
C PRO A 87 -28.26 7.42 -13.08
N PRO A 88 -28.17 8.66 -13.58
CA PRO A 88 -28.60 8.97 -14.93
C PRO A 88 -27.95 7.97 -15.89
N LEU A 89 -28.72 7.49 -16.87
CA LEU A 89 -28.21 6.57 -17.87
C LEU A 89 -26.90 7.15 -18.44
N PRO A 90 -25.86 6.33 -18.63
CA PRO A 90 -24.60 6.81 -19.16
C PRO A 90 -24.87 7.54 -20.47
N ILE A 91 -24.51 8.83 -20.50
CA ILE A 91 -24.63 9.65 -21.71
C ILE A 91 -23.67 9.03 -22.72
N ASP A 92 -24.23 8.57 -23.84
CA ASP A 92 -23.42 8.16 -24.98
C ASP A 92 -22.75 9.41 -25.55
N ASN A 93 -21.48 9.59 -25.24
CA ASN A 93 -20.68 10.72 -25.69
C ASN A 93 -20.17 10.53 -27.12
N GLY A 94 -20.55 9.43 -27.80
CA GLY A 94 -20.04 9.08 -29.12
C GLY A 94 -18.64 8.46 -29.08
N PRO A 95 -17.96 8.35 -30.23
CA PRO A 95 -16.57 7.91 -30.28
C PRO A 95 -15.63 8.96 -29.71
N HIS A 96 -14.60 8.53 -28.98
CA HIS A 96 -13.60 9.41 -28.40
C HIS A 96 -12.87 10.21 -29.51
N PRO A 97 -12.56 11.51 -29.34
CA PRO A 97 -11.91 12.33 -30.36
C PRO A 97 -10.55 11.79 -30.83
N SER A 98 -9.85 11.01 -30.00
CA SER A 98 -8.59 10.35 -30.39
C SER A 98 -8.78 9.05 -31.18
N GLY A 99 -10.00 8.53 -31.29
CA GLY A 99 -10.28 7.20 -31.85
C GLY A 99 -10.14 6.04 -30.85
N SER A 100 -9.69 6.31 -29.61
CA SER A 100 -9.62 5.27 -28.56
C SER A 100 -11.01 4.88 -28.07
N SER A 101 -11.30 3.59 -28.09
CA SER A 101 -12.49 2.96 -27.52
C SER A 101 -12.39 2.74 -26.00
N THR A 102 -11.18 2.77 -25.44
CA THR A 102 -10.92 2.40 -24.03
C THR A 102 -10.72 3.61 -23.10
N MET A 103 -10.36 4.77 -23.68
CA MET A 103 -10.11 6.00 -22.94
C MET A 103 -11.41 6.72 -22.54
N GLU A 104 -11.39 7.43 -21.42
CA GLU A 104 -12.58 8.16 -20.95
C GLU A 104 -12.71 9.49 -21.72
N HIS A 105 -13.94 9.91 -21.98
CA HIS A 105 -14.19 11.20 -22.63
C HIS A 105 -13.65 12.36 -21.80
N GLY A 106 -13.00 13.32 -22.46
CA GLY A 106 -12.36 14.47 -21.81
C GLY A 106 -10.92 14.20 -21.35
N GLN A 107 -10.36 13.03 -21.67
CA GLN A 107 -8.94 12.75 -21.51
C GLN A 107 -8.24 12.93 -22.85
N ASP A 108 -7.10 13.64 -22.84
CA ASP A 108 -6.24 13.70 -24.01
C ASP A 108 -5.42 12.42 -24.14
N LEU A 109 -5.15 12.04 -25.39
CA LEU A 109 -4.26 10.91 -25.68
C LEU A 109 -2.83 11.29 -25.25
N PRO A 110 -2.09 10.41 -24.52
CA PRO A 110 -0.71 10.69 -24.14
C PRO A 110 0.17 11.05 -25.35
N THR A 111 1.08 12.02 -25.21
CA THR A 111 1.92 12.55 -26.30
C THR A 111 2.69 11.49 -27.10
N HIS A 112 3.09 10.40 -26.45
CA HIS A 112 3.86 9.30 -27.06
C HIS A 112 3.02 8.04 -27.34
N ALA A 113 1.70 8.13 -27.23
CA ALA A 113 0.83 7.01 -27.55
C ALA A 113 0.70 6.84 -29.07
N SER A 114 0.69 5.59 -29.51
CA SER A 114 0.45 5.21 -30.91
C SER A 114 -0.58 4.10 -30.97
N PHE A 115 -1.44 4.10 -31.99
CA PHE A 115 -2.33 2.96 -32.27
C PHE A 115 -1.61 1.85 -33.05
N GLU A 116 -0.44 2.17 -33.63
CA GLU A 116 0.44 1.23 -34.31
C GLU A 116 1.56 0.81 -33.37
N ARG A 117 1.94 -0.47 -33.45
CA ARG A 117 3.04 -1.04 -32.65
C ARG A 117 4.37 -0.47 -33.14
N PHE A 118 5.26 -0.06 -32.24
CA PHE A 118 6.62 0.36 -32.60
C PHE A 118 7.52 -0.86 -32.82
N SER A 119 7.35 -1.88 -31.99
CA SER A 119 8.06 -3.17 -32.04
C SER A 119 7.09 -4.35 -32.01
N SER A 120 7.54 -5.48 -32.58
CA SER A 120 6.85 -6.76 -32.47
C SER A 120 6.70 -7.28 -31.04
N SER A 121 7.51 -6.77 -30.10
CA SER A 121 7.45 -7.07 -28.67
C SER A 121 6.53 -6.14 -27.88
N ASP A 122 5.99 -5.08 -28.48
CA ASP A 122 5.20 -4.10 -27.76
C ASP A 122 3.88 -4.70 -27.30
N SER A 123 3.53 -4.43 -26.05
CA SER A 123 2.25 -4.78 -25.47
C SER A 123 1.40 -3.53 -25.30
N PHE A 124 0.08 -3.70 -25.37
CA PHE A 124 -0.86 -2.61 -25.13
C PHE A 124 -0.55 -1.91 -23.81
N ALA A 125 -0.69 -0.59 -23.82
CA ALA A 125 -0.60 0.19 -22.61
C ALA A 125 -1.70 -0.25 -21.63
N TRP A 126 -1.49 0.01 -20.34
CA TRP A 126 -2.50 -0.24 -19.33
C TRP A 126 -2.60 0.92 -18.36
N ARG A 127 -3.78 1.06 -17.77
CA ARG A 127 -4.13 2.12 -16.84
C ARG A 127 -4.48 1.54 -15.48
N CYS A 128 -3.98 2.15 -14.43
CA CYS A 128 -4.41 1.82 -13.08
C CYS A 128 -5.73 2.56 -12.76
N ASP A 129 -6.78 1.82 -12.41
CA ASP A 129 -8.13 2.35 -12.09
C ASP A 129 -8.34 2.53 -10.57
N ILE A 130 -7.25 2.53 -9.81
CA ILE A 130 -7.25 2.97 -8.41
C ILE A 130 -7.24 4.50 -8.38
N THR A 131 -7.90 5.09 -7.40
CA THR A 131 -7.87 6.54 -7.18
C THR A 131 -6.49 6.93 -6.65
N HIS A 132 -5.72 7.70 -7.41
CA HIS A 132 -4.42 8.22 -6.97
C HIS A 132 -4.49 9.71 -6.65
N ALA A 133 -3.57 10.16 -5.82
CA ALA A 133 -3.39 11.56 -5.45
C ALA A 133 -3.05 12.42 -6.68
N LEU A 134 -2.22 11.91 -7.59
CA LEU A 134 -1.70 12.69 -8.73
C LEU A 134 -2.32 12.32 -10.09
N GLY A 135 -3.40 11.56 -10.11
CA GLY A 135 -4.24 11.40 -11.30
C GLY A 135 -4.38 9.95 -11.74
N ARG A 136 -4.48 9.77 -13.05
CA ARG A 136 -4.42 8.45 -13.69
C ARG A 136 -3.00 8.19 -14.18
N TYR A 137 -2.58 6.94 -14.06
CA TYR A 137 -1.31 6.49 -14.60
C TYR A 137 -1.59 5.58 -15.78
N TYR A 138 -1.00 5.92 -16.93
CA TYR A 138 -0.88 5.05 -18.09
C TYR A 138 0.54 4.51 -18.11
N MET A 139 0.67 3.22 -18.34
CA MET A 139 1.94 2.51 -18.31
C MET A 139 2.07 1.72 -19.59
N ALA A 140 3.29 1.68 -20.13
CA ALA A 140 3.64 0.74 -21.18
C ALA A 140 3.43 -0.71 -20.67
N GLY A 141 3.15 -1.65 -21.58
CA GLY A 141 2.80 -3.02 -21.19
C GLY A 141 3.96 -3.83 -20.59
N ASP A 142 5.20 -3.36 -20.72
CA ASP A 142 6.37 -3.90 -20.04
C ASP A 142 6.44 -3.51 -18.57
N LYS A 143 5.94 -2.32 -18.19
CA LYS A 143 5.85 -1.89 -16.79
C LYS A 143 4.84 -2.74 -16.02
N LYS A 144 5.28 -3.33 -14.92
CA LYS A 144 4.46 -4.24 -14.09
C LYS A 144 3.86 -3.61 -12.85
N CYS A 145 4.34 -2.46 -12.40
CA CYS A 145 3.87 -1.80 -11.18
C CYS A 145 3.43 -0.36 -11.45
N CYS A 146 2.32 0.05 -10.85
CA CYS A 146 1.87 1.44 -10.88
C CYS A 146 2.70 2.27 -9.88
N PRO A 147 3.39 3.35 -10.30
CA PRO A 147 4.14 4.21 -9.37
C PRO A 147 3.23 4.99 -8.41
N GLY A 148 1.97 5.19 -8.79
CA GLY A 148 0.99 5.84 -7.95
C GLY A 148 0.65 5.08 -6.67
N CYS A 149 0.43 3.76 -6.76
CA CYS A 149 -0.05 2.96 -5.62
C CYS A 149 0.69 1.63 -5.39
N GLY A 150 1.69 1.30 -6.20
CA GLY A 150 2.44 0.04 -6.12
C GLY A 150 1.65 -1.19 -6.59
N SER A 151 0.44 -1.02 -7.13
CA SER A 151 -0.35 -2.15 -7.62
C SER A 151 0.32 -2.80 -8.82
N HIS A 152 0.45 -4.12 -8.76
CA HIS A 152 1.04 -4.93 -9.82
C HIS A 152 0.01 -5.24 -10.92
N PHE A 153 0.44 -5.30 -12.18
CA PHE A 153 -0.40 -5.59 -13.35
C PHE A 153 -1.08 -6.95 -13.19
N ASN A 154 -0.38 -7.99 -12.74
CA ASN A 154 -1.00 -9.30 -12.47
C ASN A 154 -1.73 -9.40 -11.12
N GLY A 155 -1.77 -8.32 -10.33
CA GLY A 155 -2.42 -8.30 -9.02
C GLY A 155 -3.94 -8.13 -9.09
N GLY A 156 -4.59 -8.20 -7.92
CA GLY A 156 -6.03 -8.00 -7.75
C GLY A 156 -6.50 -6.53 -7.86
N GLY A 157 -5.60 -5.60 -8.19
CA GLY A 157 -5.95 -4.19 -8.40
C GLY A 157 -6.81 -3.98 -9.65
N ARG A 158 -7.67 -2.96 -9.63
CA ARG A 158 -8.46 -2.56 -10.80
C ARG A 158 -7.54 -1.94 -11.85
N LYS A 159 -7.56 -2.50 -13.05
CA LYS A 159 -6.75 -2.08 -14.19
C LYS A 159 -7.56 -2.17 -15.47
N ARG A 160 -7.20 -1.34 -16.44
CA ARG A 160 -7.76 -1.36 -17.80
C ARG A 160 -6.62 -1.50 -18.80
N VAL A 161 -6.72 -2.46 -19.70
CA VAL A 161 -5.84 -2.53 -20.87
C VAL A 161 -6.36 -1.53 -21.89
N MET A 162 -5.47 -0.71 -22.42
CA MET A 162 -5.79 0.32 -23.40
C MET A 162 -5.70 -0.26 -24.83
N ASP A 163 -6.19 0.48 -25.81
CA ASP A 163 -6.15 0.13 -27.24
C ASP A 163 -5.04 0.86 -28.01
N PHE A 164 -4.11 1.47 -27.29
CA PHE A 164 -2.90 2.09 -27.83
C PHE A 164 -1.65 1.54 -27.15
N PHE A 165 -0.50 1.77 -27.76
CA PHE A 165 0.82 1.41 -27.30
C PHE A 165 1.51 2.65 -26.71
N LEU A 166 2.37 2.41 -25.73
CA LEU A 166 3.33 3.39 -25.22
C LEU A 166 4.74 2.81 -25.41
N PRO A 167 5.78 3.64 -25.60
CA PRO A 167 7.14 3.14 -25.73
C PRO A 167 7.57 2.38 -24.48
N SER A 168 8.46 1.39 -24.64
CA SER A 168 8.92 0.55 -23.53
C SER A 168 9.39 1.39 -22.35
N GLY A 169 8.91 1.04 -21.17
CA GLY A 169 9.29 1.66 -19.91
C GLY A 169 8.53 2.95 -19.59
N TYR A 170 7.69 3.46 -20.50
CA TYR A 170 7.03 4.74 -20.28
C TYR A 170 5.95 4.65 -19.21
N VAL A 171 5.89 5.72 -18.41
CA VAL A 171 4.79 6.01 -17.50
C VAL A 171 4.33 7.43 -17.78
N VAL A 172 3.04 7.59 -18.06
CA VAL A 172 2.41 8.90 -18.25
C VAL A 172 1.43 9.16 -17.11
N ARG A 173 1.67 10.25 -16.39
CA ARG A 173 0.75 10.82 -15.40
C ARG A 173 -0.22 11.74 -16.12
N GLN A 174 -1.51 11.43 -16.08
CA GLN A 174 -2.56 12.30 -16.57
C GLN A 174 -3.31 12.91 -15.38
N ILE A 175 -3.31 14.23 -15.29
CA ILE A 175 -4.11 14.97 -14.31
C ILE A 175 -5.58 14.62 -14.59
N ALA A 176 -6.26 14.03 -13.61
CA ALA A 176 -7.68 13.76 -13.78
C ALA A 176 -8.44 15.06 -13.50
N PRO A 177 -9.51 15.36 -14.26
CA PRO A 177 -10.41 16.45 -13.91
C PRO A 177 -10.87 16.32 -12.44
N LEU A 178 -11.01 17.44 -11.72
CA LEU A 178 -11.31 17.44 -10.27
C LEU A 178 -12.44 16.48 -9.85
N HIS A 179 -13.48 16.34 -10.68
CA HIS A 179 -14.64 15.48 -10.39
C HIS A 179 -14.39 13.98 -10.55
N LEU A 180 -13.27 13.58 -11.15
CA LEU A 180 -12.85 12.18 -11.32
C LEU A 180 -11.86 11.74 -10.24
N GLN A 181 -11.43 12.67 -9.39
CA GLN A 181 -10.31 12.48 -8.49
C GLN A 181 -10.71 12.76 -7.03
N ASP A 182 -11.67 11.98 -6.53
CA ASP A 182 -12.02 11.94 -5.10
C ASP A 182 -10.94 11.17 -4.31
N TRP A 183 -9.68 11.60 -4.41
CA TRP A 183 -8.61 11.01 -3.61
C TRP A 183 -8.83 11.36 -2.14
N GLN A 184 -8.85 10.34 -1.31
CA GLN A 184 -8.97 10.49 0.14
C GLN A 184 -7.70 9.96 0.79
N ALA A 185 -7.16 10.78 1.71
CA ALA A 185 -6.06 10.35 2.54
C ALA A 185 -6.45 9.10 3.34
N GLY A 186 -5.52 8.14 3.38
CA GLY A 186 -5.69 6.91 4.14
C GLY A 186 -5.42 7.12 5.63
N ARG A 187 -5.17 6.02 6.33
CA ARG A 187 -4.71 6.08 7.72
C ARG A 187 -3.33 6.73 7.80
N LYS A 188 -3.07 7.44 8.90
CA LYS A 188 -1.76 8.01 9.21
C LYS A 188 -0.68 6.90 9.18
N PRO A 189 0.37 7.05 8.35
CA PRO A 189 1.42 6.05 8.29
C PRO A 189 2.16 5.98 9.63
N LYS A 190 2.46 4.77 10.12
CA LYS A 190 3.15 4.57 11.40
C LYS A 190 4.66 4.83 11.32
N THR A 191 5.24 4.74 10.13
CA THR A 191 6.69 4.86 9.89
C THR A 191 6.95 5.73 8.67
N LYS A 192 7.91 6.65 8.78
CA LYS A 192 8.35 7.52 7.68
C LYS A 192 9.33 6.83 6.71
N LYS A 193 9.94 5.71 7.09
CA LYS A 193 10.98 5.04 6.27
C LYS A 193 10.37 4.30 5.08
N GLY A 194 10.85 4.61 3.87
CA GLY A 194 10.58 3.84 2.66
C GLY A 194 9.24 4.12 1.96
N LEU A 195 8.78 5.38 1.93
CA LEU A 195 7.61 5.73 1.10
C LEU A 195 7.99 5.59 -0.38
N SER A 196 7.51 4.53 -1.02
CA SER A 196 7.91 4.16 -2.38
C SER A 196 6.89 4.56 -3.45
N THR A 197 5.68 4.97 -3.04
CA THR A 197 4.60 5.28 -3.98
C THR A 197 4.10 6.71 -3.82
N HIS A 198 3.63 7.31 -4.91
CA HIS A 198 3.16 8.70 -4.88
C HIS A 198 1.96 8.89 -3.94
N ASN A 199 1.07 7.89 -3.82
CA ASN A 199 -0.03 7.93 -2.85
C ASN A 199 0.46 7.91 -1.40
N GLN A 200 1.52 7.15 -1.10
CA GLN A 200 2.09 7.13 0.25
C GLN A 200 2.73 8.47 0.61
N MET A 201 3.41 9.10 -0.35
CA MET A 201 3.99 10.44 -0.20
C MET A 201 2.91 11.50 0.01
N ALA A 202 1.87 11.52 -0.83
CA ALA A 202 0.73 12.43 -0.67
C ALA A 202 0.00 12.21 0.66
N ASN A 203 -0.18 10.96 1.09
CA ASN A 203 -0.77 10.65 2.38
C ASN A 203 0.11 11.15 3.54
N LEU A 204 1.44 11.02 3.46
CA LEU A 204 2.34 11.58 4.47
C LEU A 204 2.20 13.12 4.54
N ASN A 205 2.28 13.79 3.39
CA ASN A 205 2.16 15.25 3.31
C ASN A 205 0.84 15.74 3.89
N TYR A 206 -0.27 15.06 3.58
CA TYR A 206 -1.58 15.35 4.14
C TYR A 206 -1.57 15.34 5.68
N TRP A 207 -1.05 14.28 6.29
CA TRP A 207 -1.05 14.18 7.76
C TRP A 207 -0.12 15.20 8.42
N ASN A 208 1.01 15.52 7.79
CA ASN A 208 1.89 16.59 8.28
C ASN A 208 1.17 17.95 8.24
N ILE A 209 0.44 18.27 7.16
CA ILE A 209 -0.33 19.51 7.04
C ILE A 209 -1.44 19.59 8.11
N ILE A 210 -2.16 18.50 8.34
CA ILE A 210 -3.20 18.44 9.38
C ILE A 210 -2.59 18.66 10.77
N ASP A 211 -1.46 18.02 11.08
CA ASP A 211 -0.81 18.14 12.39
C ASP A 211 -0.19 19.53 12.63
N GLU A 212 0.46 20.10 11.61
CA GLU A 212 1.26 21.34 11.73
C GLU A 212 0.42 22.61 11.53
N GLN A 213 -0.51 22.59 10.58
CA GLN A 213 -1.25 23.78 10.15
C GLN A 213 -2.73 23.75 10.57
N GLY A 214 -3.27 22.57 10.92
CA GLY A 214 -4.67 22.43 11.30
C GLY A 214 -5.66 22.83 10.20
N LEU A 215 -5.26 22.70 8.93
CA LEU A 215 -6.13 23.00 7.78
C LEU A 215 -7.33 22.05 7.70
N ASP A 216 -8.38 22.50 7.02
CA ASP A 216 -9.52 21.65 6.71
C ASP A 216 -9.14 20.51 5.75
N HIS A 217 -9.92 19.42 5.78
CA HIS A 217 -9.64 18.20 5.02
C HIS A 217 -9.43 18.46 3.52
N GLU A 218 -10.28 19.27 2.89
CA GLU A 218 -10.20 19.52 1.46
C GLU A 218 -8.93 20.29 1.07
N ASP A 219 -8.59 21.32 1.83
CA ASP A 219 -7.42 22.15 1.55
C ASP A 219 -6.12 21.42 1.88
N ALA A 220 -6.11 20.61 2.94
CA ALA A 220 -5.00 19.71 3.24
C ALA A 220 -4.77 18.69 2.12
N CYS A 221 -5.82 18.10 1.54
CA CYS A 221 -5.70 17.19 0.40
C CYS A 221 -5.11 17.87 -0.84
N LYS A 222 -5.60 19.07 -1.20
CA LYS A 222 -5.07 19.84 -2.35
C LYS A 222 -3.60 20.18 -2.15
N LEU A 223 -3.24 20.70 -0.98
CA LEU A 223 -1.87 21.10 -0.68
C LEU A 223 -0.93 19.88 -0.64
N ALA A 224 -1.39 18.75 -0.11
CA ALA A 224 -0.61 17.51 -0.11
C ALA A 224 -0.33 16.98 -1.53
N ILE A 225 -1.32 17.05 -2.43
CA ILE A 225 -1.17 16.70 -3.85
C ILE A 225 -0.13 17.62 -4.49
N GLN A 226 -0.27 18.94 -4.29
CA GLN A 226 0.66 19.93 -4.83
C GLN A 226 2.10 19.70 -4.37
N MET A 227 2.33 19.55 -3.06
CA MET A 227 3.67 19.30 -2.51
C MET A 227 4.30 18.01 -3.06
N THR A 228 3.47 16.98 -3.27
CA THR A 228 3.93 15.72 -3.85
C THR A 228 4.31 15.89 -5.31
N ASP A 229 3.53 16.65 -6.07
CA ASP A 229 3.79 16.93 -7.48
C ASP A 229 5.09 17.73 -7.67
N GLU A 230 5.27 18.80 -6.90
CA GLU A 230 6.47 19.63 -6.90
C GLU A 230 7.74 18.83 -6.53
N TYR A 231 7.62 17.88 -5.61
CA TYR A 231 8.71 16.99 -5.24
C TYR A 231 9.13 16.09 -6.40
N LEU A 232 8.17 15.46 -7.09
CA LEU A 232 8.45 14.58 -8.22
C LEU A 232 9.04 15.36 -9.40
N ASP A 233 8.54 16.55 -9.67
CA ASP A 233 9.10 17.43 -10.69
C ASP A 233 10.54 17.83 -10.38
N ARG A 234 10.87 18.05 -9.09
CA ARG A 234 12.25 18.30 -8.66
C ARG A 234 13.14 17.07 -8.88
N GLN A 235 12.67 15.88 -8.52
CA GLN A 235 13.40 14.64 -8.75
C GLN A 235 13.65 14.39 -10.25
N ALA A 236 12.63 14.57 -11.09
CA ALA A 236 12.75 14.41 -12.53
C ALA A 236 13.79 15.36 -13.13
N LYS A 237 13.78 16.64 -12.73
CA LYS A 237 14.79 17.63 -13.16
C LYS A 237 16.19 17.25 -12.69
N SER A 238 16.35 16.79 -11.44
CA SER A 238 17.63 16.34 -10.92
C SER A 238 18.16 15.11 -11.66
N GLN A 239 17.27 14.19 -12.04
CA GLN A 239 17.64 13.01 -12.82
C GLN A 239 18.13 13.40 -14.23
N ILE A 240 17.37 14.25 -14.94
CA ILE A 240 17.76 14.76 -16.25
C ILE A 240 19.15 15.42 -16.20
N LYS A 241 19.40 16.29 -15.21
CA LYS A 241 20.70 16.95 -15.03
C LYS A 241 21.84 15.95 -14.81
N ARG A 242 21.63 14.91 -14.02
CA ARG A 242 22.64 13.86 -13.80
C ARG A 242 22.91 13.06 -15.07
N ASP A 243 21.88 12.77 -15.84
CA ASP A 243 22.03 12.03 -17.08
C ASP A 243 22.75 12.87 -18.15
N GLU A 244 22.48 14.18 -18.21
CA GLU A 244 23.23 15.14 -19.03
C GLU A 244 24.71 15.21 -18.61
N GLU A 245 25.00 15.30 -17.31
CA GLU A 245 26.38 15.31 -16.79
C GLU A 245 27.13 14.01 -17.14
N LYS A 246 26.48 12.85 -16.99
CA LYS A 246 27.04 11.55 -17.37
C LYS A 246 27.33 11.45 -18.87
N ALA A 247 26.41 11.95 -19.72
CA ALA A 247 26.59 11.96 -21.16
C ALA A 247 27.80 12.81 -21.60
N VAL A 248 28.02 13.96 -20.94
CA VAL A 248 29.21 14.80 -21.21
C VAL A 248 30.49 14.09 -20.78
N THR A 249 30.52 13.47 -19.59
CA THR A 249 31.73 12.77 -19.11
C THR A 249 32.08 11.52 -19.93
N ALA A 250 31.09 10.86 -20.54
CA ALA A 250 31.32 9.70 -21.38
C ALA A 250 32.02 10.05 -22.70
N ASP A 251 31.79 11.25 -23.23
CA ASP A 251 32.41 11.74 -24.47
C ASP A 251 33.89 12.10 -24.25
N GLU A 252 34.22 12.71 -23.10
CA GLU A 252 35.62 13.08 -22.78
C GLU A 252 36.54 11.87 -22.59
N HIS A 253 36.01 10.74 -22.08
CA HIS A 253 36.82 9.54 -21.84
C HIS A 253 37.07 8.70 -23.11
N HIS A 254 36.45 9.04 -24.24
CA HIS A 254 36.64 8.34 -25.52
C HIS A 254 37.75 8.93 -26.40
N GLN A 255 38.38 10.05 -25.99
CA GLN A 255 39.38 10.76 -26.80
C GLN A 255 40.85 10.51 -26.43
N VAL A 256 41.17 9.62 -25.48
CA VAL A 256 42.54 9.52 -24.92
C VAL A 256 43.25 8.19 -25.21
N ASP A 257 42.61 7.20 -25.86
CA ASP A 257 43.20 5.86 -26.04
C ASP A 257 43.62 5.49 -27.48
N ASP A 258 43.75 6.46 -28.40
CA ASP A 258 43.92 6.20 -29.84
C ASP A 258 45.30 6.60 -30.42
N ASP A 259 46.38 6.58 -29.62
CA ASP A 259 47.70 7.06 -30.08
C ASP A 259 48.89 6.08 -29.89
N ASP A 260 48.68 4.77 -29.70
CA ASP A 260 49.82 3.82 -29.65
C ASP A 260 49.49 2.33 -29.88
N GLN A 261 48.75 1.97 -30.95
CA GLN A 261 48.75 0.59 -31.47
C GLN A 261 48.89 0.57 -33.00
N GLU A 262 50.15 0.48 -33.45
CA GLU A 262 50.50 0.05 -34.79
C GLU A 262 50.26 -1.46 -34.99
N GLU A 263 49.74 -1.78 -36.18
CA GLU A 263 49.87 -3.02 -36.97
C GLU A 263 48.89 -4.20 -36.82
N ASP A 264 48.25 -4.47 -37.99
CA ASP A 264 47.74 -5.71 -38.60
C ASP A 264 46.56 -6.42 -37.90
N VAL A 265 45.43 -6.73 -38.55
CA VAL A 265 45.26 -7.51 -39.79
C VAL A 265 43.84 -7.34 -40.38
N ASP A 266 43.75 -7.46 -41.71
CA ASP A 266 42.53 -7.57 -42.52
C ASP A 266 41.51 -8.61 -42.01
N MET A 267 40.21 -8.26 -41.97
CA MET A 267 39.14 -9.14 -42.46
C MET A 267 37.79 -8.41 -42.62
N ASP A 268 37.28 -8.49 -43.85
CA ASP A 268 35.95 -8.09 -44.30
C ASP A 268 34.80 -8.68 -43.47
N ALA A 269 33.89 -7.83 -42.98
CA ALA A 269 32.49 -8.20 -42.78
C ALA A 269 31.59 -6.96 -42.69
N ALA A 270 30.71 -6.81 -43.68
CA ALA A 270 29.66 -5.79 -43.74
C ALA A 270 28.71 -5.90 -42.54
N ASN A 271 28.66 -4.85 -41.71
CA ASN A 271 27.67 -4.71 -40.64
C ASN A 271 26.91 -3.40 -40.84
N GLU A 272 25.63 -3.50 -41.21
CA GLU A 272 24.72 -2.38 -41.42
C GLU A 272 24.52 -1.61 -40.11
N ALA A 273 24.98 -0.36 -40.10
CA ALA A 273 24.81 0.57 -38.99
C ALA A 273 23.32 0.95 -38.83
N HIS A 274 22.67 0.41 -37.80
CA HIS A 274 21.46 0.98 -37.24
C HIS A 274 21.79 2.31 -36.54
N GLN A 275 21.30 3.42 -37.08
CA GLN A 275 21.35 4.70 -36.40
C GLN A 275 20.48 4.64 -35.13
N PRO A 276 21.01 4.93 -33.94
CA PRO A 276 20.19 5.07 -32.74
C PRO A 276 19.31 6.31 -32.91
N GLY A 277 17.99 6.11 -32.91
CA GLY A 277 17.03 7.21 -32.86
C GLY A 277 17.19 8.05 -31.59
N PRO A 278 16.62 9.27 -31.55
CA PRO A 278 16.74 10.16 -30.39
C PRO A 278 16.25 9.45 -29.11
N LEU A 279 17.14 9.34 -28.12
CA LEU A 279 16.85 8.85 -26.77
C LEU A 279 15.84 9.77 -26.10
N VAL A 280 14.57 9.36 -26.09
CA VAL A 280 13.53 10.07 -25.33
C VAL A 280 13.44 9.43 -23.95
N PHE A 281 13.83 10.21 -22.94
CA PHE A 281 14.01 9.79 -21.54
C PHE A 281 12.74 9.22 -20.93
N SER A 282 12.84 8.00 -20.40
CA SER A 282 11.81 7.38 -19.59
C SER A 282 11.93 7.89 -18.16
N LEU A 283 10.90 8.58 -17.65
CA LEU A 283 10.83 9.10 -16.27
C LEU A 283 10.64 8.02 -15.19
N ALA A 284 10.74 6.74 -15.55
CA ALA A 284 10.69 5.66 -14.60
C ALA A 284 12.11 5.31 -14.14
N PRO A 285 12.40 5.28 -12.83
CA PRO A 285 13.67 4.78 -12.33
C PRO A 285 13.91 3.39 -12.93
N GLN A 286 15.02 3.21 -13.63
CA GLN A 286 15.60 1.89 -13.78
C GLN A 286 16.22 1.58 -12.42
N ASP A 287 15.80 0.48 -11.80
CA ASP A 287 16.37 -0.04 -10.56
C ASP A 287 17.82 -0.48 -10.83
N ASP A 288 18.72 0.48 -10.97
CA ASP A 288 20.13 0.26 -10.64
C ASP A 288 20.20 0.31 -9.12
N ASP A 289 20.68 -0.77 -8.51
CA ASP A 289 20.90 -0.98 -7.07
C ASP A 289 21.90 0.04 -6.47
N LEU A 290 21.60 1.34 -6.55
CA LEU A 290 22.35 2.41 -5.93
C LEU A 290 21.79 2.66 -4.54
N ASP A 291 22.62 2.38 -3.54
CA ASP A 291 22.37 2.46 -2.11
C ASP A 291 21.80 3.85 -1.75
N MET A 292 20.47 3.96 -1.60
CA MET A 292 19.73 5.19 -1.25
C MET A 292 20.00 5.71 0.19
N LYS A 293 21.16 5.41 0.78
CA LYS A 293 21.48 5.87 2.15
C LYS A 293 21.96 7.32 2.21
N ASP A 294 22.48 7.89 1.12
CA ASP A 294 23.22 9.17 1.21
C ASP A 294 22.42 10.44 0.86
N ILE A 295 21.10 10.37 0.64
CA ILE A 295 20.29 11.54 0.19
C ILE A 295 19.31 12.06 1.27
N MET A 296 19.25 11.46 2.47
CA MET A 296 18.38 11.96 3.56
C MET A 296 19.12 12.54 4.78
N ASP A 297 20.41 12.86 4.67
CA ASP A 297 21.18 13.44 5.79
C ASP A 297 21.34 14.97 5.72
N LEU A 298 20.35 15.68 5.18
CA LEU A 298 20.35 17.15 5.13
C LEU A 298 19.03 17.70 5.66
N SER A 299 18.82 17.58 6.98
CA SER A 299 18.21 18.60 7.86
C SER A 299 17.65 17.99 9.15
N ASP A 300 18.42 17.98 10.24
CA ASP A 300 17.91 18.28 11.60
C ASP A 300 19.09 18.46 12.58
N ASP A 301 19.76 19.61 12.50
CA ASP A 301 20.59 20.12 13.61
C ASP A 301 19.64 20.82 14.59
N SER A 302 18.93 20.03 15.41
CA SER A 302 18.23 20.51 16.59
C SER A 302 18.75 19.79 17.82
N GLY A 303 19.38 20.57 18.69
CA GLY A 303 20.11 20.10 19.87
C GLY A 303 19.27 19.22 20.77
N SER A 304 19.75 17.99 20.98
CA SER A 304 19.29 17.12 22.05
C SER A 304 19.92 17.56 23.37
N GLU A 305 19.13 18.21 24.22
CA GLU A 305 19.45 18.33 25.64
C GLU A 305 19.43 16.93 26.27
N GLU A 306 20.52 16.60 26.94
CA GLU A 306 20.73 15.36 27.67
C GLU A 306 19.67 15.22 28.78
N SER A 307 18.75 14.27 28.60
CA SER A 307 17.92 13.75 29.69
C SER A 307 18.43 12.38 30.10
N ASP A 308 19.37 12.43 31.04
CA ASP A 308 19.82 11.32 31.88
C ASP A 308 18.60 10.65 32.56
N SER A 309 18.33 9.40 32.17
CA SER A 309 17.44 8.53 32.94
C SER A 309 18.12 7.17 33.10
N GLY A 310 18.71 7.01 34.29
CA GLY A 310 19.44 5.84 34.73
C GLY A 310 18.69 4.54 34.50
N THR A 311 19.34 3.65 33.76
CA THR A 311 18.95 2.25 33.64
C THR A 311 19.53 1.51 34.84
N LEU A 312 18.70 1.24 35.84
CA LEU A 312 19.04 0.37 36.95
C LEU A 312 19.20 -1.07 36.45
N SER A 313 20.42 -1.59 36.64
CA SER A 313 20.82 -2.98 36.48
C SER A 313 19.79 -3.92 37.09
N ARG A 314 19.35 -4.90 36.30
CA ARG A 314 18.48 -5.99 36.75
C ARG A 314 19.31 -7.27 36.75
N ASP A 315 19.51 -7.82 37.95
CA ASP A 315 20.26 -9.05 38.19
C ASP A 315 19.70 -10.26 37.41
N PRO A 316 20.57 -11.21 37.02
CA PRO A 316 20.17 -12.45 36.39
C PRO A 316 19.61 -13.42 37.45
N THR A 317 18.35 -13.81 37.30
CA THR A 317 17.77 -14.92 38.07
C THR A 317 18.20 -16.27 37.50
N PRO A 318 18.46 -17.28 38.36
CA PRO A 318 18.94 -18.59 37.93
C PRO A 318 17.83 -19.44 37.29
N ASP A 319 18.22 -20.17 36.25
CA ASP A 319 17.47 -21.27 35.66
C ASP A 319 17.20 -22.37 36.71
N THR A 320 15.92 -22.68 36.90
CA THR A 320 15.45 -23.93 37.51
C THR A 320 14.55 -24.59 36.45
N SER A 321 15.05 -25.57 35.71
CA SER A 321 15.01 -27.00 36.04
C SER A 321 13.60 -27.58 36.18
N SER A 322 13.27 -28.48 35.24
CA SER A 322 12.52 -29.74 35.41
C SER A 322 11.06 -29.66 35.86
N ASP A 323 10.13 -30.14 35.01
CA ASP A 323 9.54 -31.47 35.21
C ASP A 323 8.55 -31.83 34.07
N ASP A 324 8.68 -33.10 33.66
CA ASP A 324 7.75 -33.91 32.89
C ASP A 324 6.29 -33.79 33.37
N GLU A 325 5.33 -33.95 32.45
CA GLU A 325 4.44 -35.12 32.47
C GLU A 325 3.46 -35.13 31.29
N THR A 326 3.19 -36.35 30.89
CA THR A 326 2.47 -36.83 29.72
C THR A 326 0.93 -36.71 29.85
N SER A 327 0.21 -36.73 28.71
CA SER A 327 -0.87 -37.71 28.44
C SER A 327 -1.68 -37.31 27.20
N GLY A 328 -1.35 -37.94 26.07
CA GLY A 328 -2.24 -38.04 24.91
C GLY A 328 -3.06 -39.31 25.03
N SER A 329 -4.36 -39.18 25.30
CA SER A 329 -5.30 -40.29 25.21
C SER A 329 -5.90 -40.33 23.81
N ASP A 330 -5.48 -41.36 23.07
CA ASP A 330 -6.20 -41.92 21.93
C ASP A 330 -7.36 -42.76 22.49
N SER A 331 -8.56 -42.61 21.94
CA SER A 331 -9.67 -43.54 22.20
C SER A 331 -10.56 -43.63 20.98
N GLU A 332 -10.80 -44.90 20.62
CA GLU A 332 -11.49 -45.47 19.46
C GLU A 332 -12.93 -44.97 19.21
#